data_AF-A0A9R0QWN0-F1
#
_entry.id   AF-A0A9R0QWN0-F1
#
_cell.length_a   1.000
_cell.length_b   1.000
_cell.length_c   1.000
_cell.angle_alpha   90.00
_cell.angle_beta   90.00
_cell.angle_gamma   90.00
#
_symmetry.space_group_name_H-M   'P 1'
#
loop_
_entity.id
_entity.type
_entity.pdbx_description
1 polymer ?
#
loop_
_entity_poly.entity_id
_entity_poly.type
_entity_poly.pdbx_seq_one_letter_code
_entity_poly.pdbx_strand_id
1 'polypeptide(L)'
;MATAASPPAAASARASAIRSRAGRLSLPAALPADGRGDTATTYKELGLYSWKRRIEDAVIRVELSASNALEREEARRIKHEEVLQSRNLWDNPAKSHETLSALSDAIRAVDHLKDLLYKAEEAKLISQLAGMDVINGELFKQAYDISLDASEFLDRYQMYKLLKGPYDKEGACIIVTAGSEGFASEVGSLQRHWIS
;
A
#
# COMPACT_ATOMS: atom_id res chain seq x y z
N MET A 1 -28.28 -25.74 -40.28
CA MET A 1 -29.26 -26.58 -39.55
C MET A 1 -28.65 -26.91 -38.20
N ALA A 2 -29.14 -26.57 -37.01
CA ALA A 2 -30.31 -25.86 -36.48
C ALA A 2 -29.85 -25.27 -35.11
N THR A 3 -29.85 -23.96 -34.88
CA THR A 3 -30.88 -23.13 -34.19
C THR A 3 -31.45 -23.63 -32.86
N ALA A 4 -31.21 -22.79 -31.84
CA ALA A 4 -32.09 -22.33 -30.75
C ALA A 4 -32.36 -23.24 -29.53
N ALA A 5 -32.08 -22.72 -28.32
CA ALA A 5 -33.09 -22.08 -27.45
C ALA A 5 -32.60 -21.89 -25.99
N SER A 6 -32.52 -20.63 -25.52
CA SER A 6 -32.97 -20.23 -24.15
C SER A 6 -34.52 -20.24 -24.12
N PRO A 7 -35.29 -20.05 -23.01
CA PRO A 7 -35.05 -19.37 -21.70
C PRO A 7 -35.83 -20.09 -20.52
N PRO A 8 -36.49 -19.50 -19.48
CA PRO A 8 -36.45 -18.15 -18.84
C PRO A 8 -36.37 -18.11 -17.28
N ALA A 9 -36.46 -16.88 -16.78
CA ALA A 9 -36.35 -16.31 -15.43
C ALA A 9 -37.39 -16.67 -14.35
N ALA A 10 -37.02 -16.43 -13.07
CA ALA A 10 -37.87 -15.88 -11.99
C ALA A 10 -36.93 -15.34 -10.88
N ALA A 11 -36.74 -14.04 -10.67
CA ALA A 11 -37.60 -13.11 -9.93
C ALA A 11 -37.96 -13.56 -8.49
N SER A 12 -37.28 -13.00 -7.49
CA SER A 12 -37.96 -12.58 -6.24
C SER A 12 -37.11 -11.58 -5.46
N ALA A 13 -37.75 -10.45 -5.16
CA ALA A 13 -37.23 -9.31 -4.43
C ALA A 13 -37.01 -9.59 -2.94
N ARG A 14 -36.17 -8.77 -2.29
CA ARG A 14 -36.57 -7.99 -1.10
C ARG A 14 -35.55 -6.91 -0.79
N ALA A 15 -36.01 -5.67 -0.94
CA ALA A 15 -35.36 -4.47 -0.46
C ALA A 15 -35.45 -4.40 1.07
N SER A 16 -34.38 -3.95 1.73
CA SER A 16 -34.44 -3.40 3.09
C SER A 16 -33.70 -2.07 3.12
N ALA A 17 -34.37 -1.02 2.66
CA ALA A 17 -33.96 0.35 2.94
C ALA A 17 -34.34 0.66 4.38
N ILE A 18 -33.35 0.71 5.28
CA ILE A 18 -33.55 1.19 6.65
C ILE A 18 -33.68 2.71 6.59
N ARG A 19 -34.92 3.18 6.64
CA ARG A 19 -35.28 4.59 6.75
C ARG A 19 -35.20 5.01 8.21
N SER A 20 -34.09 5.57 8.64
CA SER A 20 -33.98 6.20 9.95
C SER A 20 -34.70 7.55 9.94
N ARG A 21 -35.88 7.59 10.55
CA ARG A 21 -36.64 8.79 10.88
C ARG A 21 -36.06 9.38 12.16
N ALA A 22 -35.13 10.33 12.05
CA ALA A 22 -34.72 11.17 13.17
C ALA A 22 -35.55 12.47 13.15
N GLY A 23 -36.24 12.73 14.25
CA GLY A 23 -37.17 13.85 14.41
C GLY A 23 -36.48 15.21 14.28
N ARG A 24 -37.19 16.15 13.65
CA ARG A 24 -36.88 17.58 13.75
C ARG A 24 -37.07 18.00 15.21
N LEU A 25 -35.98 18.30 15.90
CA LEU A 25 -35.99 19.18 17.05
C LEU A 25 -35.46 20.54 16.56
N SER A 26 -36.37 21.50 16.46
CA SER A 26 -36.05 22.90 16.18
C SER A 26 -35.38 23.50 17.41
N LEU A 27 -34.11 23.91 17.29
CA LEU A 27 -33.44 24.78 18.25
C LEU A 27 -33.45 26.22 17.71
N PRO A 28 -33.59 27.23 18.59
CA PRO A 28 -33.88 28.60 18.19
C PRO A 28 -32.68 29.25 17.49
N ALA A 29 -33.01 30.08 16.50
CA ALA A 29 -32.08 30.96 15.84
C ALA A 29 -31.54 32.01 16.84
N ALA A 30 -30.23 32.01 17.06
CA ALA A 30 -29.51 33.12 17.66
C ALA A 30 -28.40 33.54 16.67
N LEU A 31 -28.55 34.74 16.11
CA LEU A 31 -27.50 35.53 15.45
C LEU A 31 -26.83 36.44 16.50
N PRO A 32 -25.68 37.07 16.21
CA PRO A 32 -24.53 36.61 15.44
C PRO A 32 -23.25 36.63 16.32
N ALA A 33 -22.35 35.68 16.14
CA ALA A 33 -20.98 35.82 16.64
C ALA A 33 -20.10 36.22 15.45
N ASP A 34 -19.80 37.51 15.36
CA ASP A 34 -18.74 38.06 14.51
C ASP A 34 -17.40 37.45 14.92
N GLY A 35 -16.96 36.46 14.15
CA GLY A 35 -15.66 35.78 14.29
C GLY A 35 -15.37 34.87 13.09
N ARG A 36 -16.01 35.13 11.94
CA ARG A 36 -16.06 34.23 10.77
C ARG A 36 -14.92 34.50 9.78
N GLY A 37 -13.70 34.67 10.30
CA GLY A 37 -12.48 34.89 9.50
C GLY A 37 -11.41 33.83 9.71
N ASP A 38 -11.16 33.40 10.95
CA ASP A 38 -9.90 32.72 11.29
C ASP A 38 -10.01 31.21 11.52
N THR A 39 -11.21 30.68 11.71
CA THR A 39 -11.36 29.23 11.91
C THR A 39 -11.13 28.45 10.62
N ALA A 40 -11.58 28.97 9.47
CA ALA A 40 -11.41 28.31 8.18
C ALA A 40 -9.95 28.34 7.67
N THR A 41 -9.19 29.39 7.97
CA THR A 41 -7.75 29.50 7.68
C THR A 41 -6.95 28.56 8.58
N THR A 42 -7.24 28.55 9.90
CA THR A 42 -6.60 27.61 10.83
C THR A 42 -6.91 26.14 10.49
N TYR A 43 -8.14 25.78 10.09
CA TYR A 43 -8.43 24.42 9.62
C TYR A 43 -7.67 24.04 8.34
N LYS A 44 -7.46 25.00 7.41
CA LYS A 44 -6.65 24.77 6.21
C LYS A 44 -5.17 24.62 6.54
N GLU A 45 -4.64 25.44 7.43
CA GLU A 45 -3.25 25.39 7.92
C GLU A 45 -2.96 24.10 8.69
N LEU A 46 -3.89 23.68 9.56
CA LEU A 46 -3.82 22.41 10.29
C LEU A 46 -3.91 21.20 9.34
N GLY A 47 -4.74 21.28 8.30
CA GLY A 47 -4.79 20.28 7.23
C GLY A 47 -3.48 20.20 6.44
N LEU A 48 -2.86 21.34 6.14
CA LEU A 48 -1.58 21.43 5.46
C LEU A 48 -0.44 20.84 6.30
N TYR A 49 -0.41 21.14 7.60
CA TYR A 49 0.55 20.60 8.54
C TYR A 49 0.42 19.08 8.70
N SER A 50 -0.82 18.58 8.76
CA SER A 50 -1.10 17.14 8.74
C SER A 50 -0.55 16.46 7.49
N TRP A 51 -0.75 17.06 6.31
CA TRP A 51 -0.29 16.47 5.06
C TRP A 51 1.22 16.54 4.92
N LYS A 52 1.85 17.64 5.31
CA LYS A 52 3.31 17.79 5.36
C LYS A 52 3.95 16.69 6.21
N ARG A 53 3.43 16.48 7.43
CA ARG A 53 3.94 15.44 8.32
C ARG A 53 3.79 14.03 7.73
N ARG A 54 2.68 13.75 7.04
CA ARG A 54 2.48 12.45 6.36
C ARG A 54 3.45 12.26 5.20
N ILE A 55 3.75 13.32 4.45
CA ILE A 55 4.74 13.29 3.37
C ILE A 55 6.14 13.04 3.96
N GLU A 56 6.53 13.77 5.01
CA GLU A 56 7.82 13.61 5.68
C GLU A 56 7.99 12.19 6.24
N ASP A 57 6.99 11.65 6.94
CA ASP A 57 7.03 10.28 7.47
C ASP A 57 7.15 9.23 6.35
N ALA A 58 6.45 9.43 5.23
CA ALA A 58 6.54 8.55 4.06
C ALA A 58 7.91 8.62 3.38
N VAL A 59 8.45 9.83 3.19
CA VAL A 59 9.78 10.06 2.62
C VAL A 59 10.85 9.40 3.49
N ILE A 60 10.85 9.60 4.81
CA ILE A 60 11.83 8.98 5.72
C ILE A 60 11.78 7.46 5.63
N ARG A 61 10.56 6.88 5.61
CA ARG A 61 10.38 5.43 5.44
C ARG A 61 10.96 4.92 4.13
N VAL A 62 10.67 5.60 3.02
CA VAL A 62 11.16 5.22 1.69
C VAL A 62 12.67 5.40 1.60
N GLU A 63 13.22 6.53 2.03
CA GLU A 63 14.67 6.78 2.04
C GLU A 63 15.41 5.67 2.80
N LEU A 64 14.99 5.36 4.03
CA LEU A 64 15.63 4.32 4.85
C LEU A 64 15.51 2.92 4.23
N SER A 65 14.29 2.56 3.80
CA SER A 65 13.98 1.21 3.34
C SER A 65 14.49 0.95 1.93
N ALA A 66 14.30 1.90 1.00
CA ALA A 66 14.74 1.79 -0.38
C ALA A 66 16.26 1.87 -0.50
N SER A 67 16.95 2.69 0.30
CA SER A 67 18.43 2.73 0.29
C SER A 67 19.02 1.39 0.75
N ASN A 68 18.48 0.83 1.84
CA ASN A 68 18.92 -0.46 2.36
C ASN A 68 18.52 -1.64 1.44
N ALA A 69 17.40 -1.53 0.70
CA ALA A 69 17.04 -2.48 -0.33
C ALA A 69 17.95 -2.36 -1.56
N LEU A 70 18.28 -1.14 -1.99
CA LEU A 70 19.13 -0.85 -3.14
C LEU A 70 20.51 -1.45 -2.95
N GLU A 71 21.13 -1.25 -1.79
CA GLU A 71 22.43 -1.84 -1.45
C GLU A 71 22.43 -3.38 -1.61
N ARG A 72 21.36 -4.06 -1.16
CA ARG A 72 21.24 -5.52 -1.31
C ARG A 72 21.04 -5.96 -2.75
N GLU A 73 20.22 -5.24 -3.51
CA GLU A 73 19.96 -5.58 -4.92
C GLU A 73 21.19 -5.30 -5.79
N GLU A 74 21.98 -4.26 -5.48
CA GLU A 74 23.27 -4.00 -6.12
C GLU A 74 24.30 -5.08 -5.77
N ALA A 75 24.42 -5.50 -4.52
CA ALA A 75 25.27 -6.64 -4.14
C ALA A 75 24.85 -7.93 -4.86
N ARG A 76 23.53 -8.16 -5.01
CA ARG A 76 23.01 -9.31 -5.76
C ARG A 76 23.34 -9.22 -7.25
N ARG A 77 23.22 -8.03 -7.87
CA ARG A 77 23.63 -7.78 -9.25
C ARG A 77 25.10 -8.12 -9.46
N ILE A 78 25.98 -7.58 -8.61
CA ILE A 78 27.43 -7.82 -8.66
C ILE A 78 27.74 -9.31 -8.56
N LYS A 79 27.11 -10.02 -7.61
CA LYS A 79 27.30 -11.47 -7.45
C LYS A 79 26.94 -12.25 -8.72
N HIS A 80 25.84 -11.89 -9.38
CA HIS A 80 25.44 -12.55 -10.63
C HIS A 80 26.40 -12.20 -11.78
N GLU A 81 26.88 -10.96 -11.88
CA GLU A 81 27.89 -10.55 -12.86
C GLU A 81 29.21 -11.31 -12.68
N GLU A 82 29.68 -11.49 -11.44
CA GLU A 82 30.88 -12.26 -11.12
C GLU A 82 30.76 -13.73 -11.54
N VAL A 83 29.61 -14.36 -11.31
CA VAL A 83 29.33 -15.73 -11.75
C VAL A 83 29.36 -15.84 -13.28
N LEU A 84 28.84 -14.85 -14.00
CA LEU A 84 28.87 -14.81 -15.46
C LEU A 84 30.31 -14.62 -16.00
N GLN A 85 31.13 -13.81 -15.32
CA GLN A 85 32.54 -13.59 -15.70
C GLN A 85 33.41 -14.82 -15.45
N SER A 86 33.09 -15.62 -14.43
CA SER A 86 33.90 -16.76 -13.99
C SER A 86 33.59 -18.07 -14.72
N ARG A 87 32.55 -18.12 -15.57
CA ARG A 87 32.01 -19.36 -16.14
C ARG A 87 31.77 -19.27 -17.64
N ASN A 88 32.00 -20.38 -18.36
CA ASN A 88 31.55 -20.53 -19.74
C ASN A 88 30.02 -20.74 -19.79
N LEU A 89 29.32 -19.83 -20.47
CA LEU A 89 27.85 -19.87 -20.58
C LEU A 89 27.32 -21.07 -21.36
N TRP A 90 28.16 -21.66 -22.21
CA TRP A 90 27.82 -22.78 -23.08
C TRP A 90 27.89 -24.16 -22.38
N ASP A 91 28.51 -24.25 -21.20
CA ASP A 91 28.67 -25.53 -20.48
C ASP A 91 27.35 -26.08 -19.93
N ASN A 92 26.43 -25.20 -19.54
CA ASN A 92 25.08 -25.59 -19.14
C ASN A 92 24.11 -24.45 -19.46
N PRO A 93 23.44 -24.50 -20.61
CA PRO A 93 22.52 -23.45 -21.05
C PRO A 93 21.38 -23.17 -20.08
N ALA A 94 20.87 -24.20 -19.39
CA ALA A 94 19.78 -24.03 -18.42
C ALA A 94 20.22 -23.20 -17.21
N LYS A 95 21.38 -23.52 -16.61
CA LYS A 95 21.94 -22.74 -15.49
C LYS A 95 22.34 -21.32 -15.91
N SER A 96 22.85 -21.17 -17.13
CA SER A 96 23.23 -19.86 -17.67
C SER A 96 22.01 -18.97 -17.88
N HIS A 97 20.92 -19.52 -18.44
CA HIS A 97 19.65 -18.82 -18.61
C HIS A 97 19.06 -18.38 -17.26
N GLU A 98 19.06 -19.27 -16.27
CA GLU A 98 18.63 -18.95 -14.91
C GLU A 98 19.42 -17.76 -14.31
N THR A 99 20.75 -17.79 -14.45
CA THR A 99 21.63 -16.72 -13.94
C THR A 99 21.38 -15.39 -14.65
N LEU A 100 21.20 -15.40 -15.98
CA LEU A 100 20.88 -14.22 -16.77
C LEU A 100 19.49 -13.65 -16.44
N SER A 101 18.50 -14.51 -16.22
CA SER A 101 17.17 -14.09 -15.77
C SER A 101 17.24 -13.43 -14.40
N ALA A 102 17.97 -14.04 -13.44
CA ALA A 102 18.15 -13.50 -12.10
C ALA A 102 18.89 -12.15 -12.11
N LEU A 103 19.87 -11.98 -13.01
CA LEU A 103 20.56 -10.71 -13.22
C LEU A 103 19.62 -9.65 -13.81
N SER A 104 18.81 -10.00 -14.82
CA SER A 104 17.80 -9.08 -15.39
C SER A 104 16.81 -8.61 -14.33
N ASP A 105 16.35 -9.51 -13.47
CA ASP A 105 15.48 -9.17 -12.35
C ASP A 105 16.17 -8.29 -11.30
N ALA A 106 17.48 -8.45 -11.09
CA ALA A 106 18.28 -7.56 -10.22
C ALA A 106 18.42 -6.16 -10.79
N ILE A 107 18.73 -6.04 -12.08
CA ILE A 107 18.84 -4.76 -12.77
C ILE A 107 17.51 -4.01 -12.69
N ARG A 108 16.39 -4.68 -13.02
CA ARG A 108 15.05 -4.08 -12.94
C ARG A 108 14.70 -3.62 -11.52
N ALA A 109 15.06 -4.40 -10.49
CA ALA A 109 14.83 -4.03 -9.11
C ALA A 109 15.67 -2.81 -8.68
N VAL A 110 16.94 -2.74 -9.10
CA VAL A 110 17.82 -1.58 -8.85
C VAL A 110 17.25 -0.32 -9.50
N ASP A 111 16.81 -0.40 -10.76
CA ASP A 111 16.24 0.75 -11.48
C ASP A 111 14.99 1.27 -10.77
N HIS A 112 14.06 0.37 -10.41
CA HIS A 112 12.86 0.76 -9.66
C HIS A 112 13.17 1.37 -8.29
N LEU A 113 14.17 0.86 -7.57
CA LEU A 113 14.56 1.41 -6.27
C LEU A 113 15.19 2.82 -6.41
N LYS A 114 15.94 3.07 -7.48
CA LYS A 114 16.46 4.41 -7.81
C LYS A 114 15.34 5.38 -8.16
N ASP A 115 14.35 4.93 -8.94
CA ASP A 115 13.18 5.75 -9.28
C ASP A 115 12.37 6.14 -8.03
N LEU A 116 12.22 5.23 -7.06
CA LEU A 116 11.56 5.54 -5.79
C LEU A 116 12.32 6.58 -4.96
N LEU A 117 13.64 6.46 -4.88
CA LEU A 117 14.47 7.42 -4.17
C LEU A 117 14.37 8.81 -4.81
N TYR A 118 14.38 8.87 -6.15
CA TYR A 118 14.16 10.11 -6.89
C TYR A 118 12.79 10.74 -6.58
N LYS A 119 11.71 9.94 -6.60
CA LYS A 119 10.35 10.42 -6.27
C LYS A 119 10.23 10.89 -4.82
N ALA A 120 10.90 10.22 -3.88
CA ALA A 120 10.92 10.62 -2.48
C ALA A 120 11.66 11.96 -2.31
N GLU A 121 12.77 12.15 -3.01
CA GLU A 121 13.50 13.42 -3.04
C GLU A 121 12.66 14.54 -3.66
N GLU A 122 11.97 14.28 -4.77
CA GLU A 122 11.04 15.23 -5.39
C GLU A 122 9.92 15.64 -4.43
N ALA A 123 9.26 14.67 -3.77
CA ALA A 123 8.20 14.94 -2.79
C ALA A 123 8.70 15.77 -1.60
N LYS A 124 9.93 15.52 -1.14
CA LYS A 124 10.60 16.29 -0.09
C LYS A 124 10.82 17.75 -0.51
N LEU A 125 11.34 17.97 -1.72
CA LEU A 125 11.57 19.31 -2.26
C LEU A 125 10.25 20.07 -2.48
N ILE A 126 9.20 19.40 -2.99
CA ILE A 126 7.87 19.99 -3.14
C ILE A 126 7.28 20.38 -1.77
N SER A 127 7.40 19.52 -0.76
CA SER A 127 6.93 19.80 0.61
C SER A 127 7.67 20.98 1.25
N GLN A 128 8.97 21.11 1.01
CA GLN A 128 9.78 22.25 1.45
C GLN A 128 9.33 23.53 0.73
N LEU A 129 9.17 23.48 -0.59
CA LEU A 129 8.76 24.63 -1.41
C LEU A 129 7.37 25.14 -1.04
N ALA A 130 6.42 24.23 -0.82
CA ALA A 130 5.05 24.58 -0.46
C ALA A 130 4.93 25.16 0.97
N GLY A 131 5.98 25.04 1.79
CA GLY A 131 6.12 25.71 3.08
C GLY A 131 6.66 27.14 3.04
N MET A 132 7.03 27.66 1.85
CA MET A 132 7.65 28.99 1.67
C MET A 132 6.66 30.10 1.20
N ASP A 133 5.39 30.03 1.62
CA ASP A 133 4.34 31.05 1.37
C ASP A 133 3.88 31.24 -0.10
N VAL A 134 3.91 30.18 -0.91
CA VAL A 134 3.10 30.05 -2.14
C VAL A 134 2.22 28.81 -1.99
N ILE A 135 1.08 28.97 -1.32
CA ILE A 135 0.15 27.88 -0.99
C ILE A 135 -0.55 27.41 -2.28
N ASN A 136 0.12 26.56 -3.05
CA ASN A 136 -0.52 25.89 -4.18
C ASN A 136 -0.95 24.48 -3.75
N GLY A 137 -2.20 24.36 -3.29
CA GLY A 137 -2.75 23.10 -2.77
C GLY A 137 -2.69 21.93 -3.78
N GLU A 138 -2.55 22.23 -5.07
CA GLU A 138 -2.34 21.24 -6.12
C GLU A 138 -0.99 20.53 -6.01
N LEU A 139 0.07 21.24 -5.63
CA LEU A 139 1.41 20.65 -5.42
C LEU A 139 1.42 19.71 -4.22
N PHE A 140 0.69 20.07 -3.15
CA PHE A 140 0.53 19.18 -1.98
C PHE A 140 -0.23 17.91 -2.34
N LYS A 141 -1.28 18.02 -3.17
CA LYS A 141 -2.02 16.87 -3.66
C LYS A 141 -1.13 15.95 -4.51
N GLN A 142 -0.32 16.52 -5.40
CA GLN A 142 0.64 15.76 -6.21
C GLN A 142 1.67 15.04 -5.33
N ALA A 143 2.27 15.72 -4.36
CA ALA A 143 3.20 15.09 -3.43
C ALA A 143 2.53 13.97 -2.61
N TYR A 144 1.26 14.15 -2.23
CA TYR A 144 0.49 13.11 -1.54
C TYR A 144 0.25 11.88 -2.45
N ASP A 145 -0.20 12.07 -3.68
CA ASP A 145 -0.45 10.98 -4.63
C ASP A 145 0.85 10.21 -4.94
N ILE A 146 1.97 10.92 -5.16
CA ILE A 146 3.30 10.32 -5.35
C ILE A 146 3.73 9.50 -4.12
N SER A 147 3.47 10.02 -2.92
CA SER A 147 3.81 9.30 -1.68
C SER A 147 3.00 8.02 -1.49
N LEU A 148 1.74 8.02 -1.93
CA LEU A 148 0.84 6.88 -1.84
C LEU A 148 1.31 5.76 -2.78
N ASP A 149 1.61 6.11 -4.03
CA ASP A 149 2.12 5.19 -5.05
C ASP A 149 3.46 4.57 -4.62
N ALA A 150 4.34 5.37 -4.02
CA ALA A 150 5.63 4.91 -3.51
C ALA A 150 5.46 3.90 -2.36
N SER A 151 4.52 4.14 -1.44
CA SER A 151 4.23 3.20 -0.35
C SER A 151 3.63 1.89 -0.88
N GLU A 152 2.67 1.95 -1.79
CA GLU A 152 2.05 0.75 -2.38
C GLU A 152 3.10 -0.11 -3.11
N PHE A 153 4.01 0.53 -3.85
CA PHE A 153 5.12 -0.19 -4.47
C PHE A 153 6.00 -0.90 -3.44
N LEU A 154 6.38 -0.19 -2.36
CA LEU A 154 7.22 -0.76 -1.31
C LEU A 154 6.54 -1.97 -0.64
N ASP A 155 5.24 -1.88 -0.38
CA ASP A 155 4.47 -2.97 0.23
C ASP A 155 4.45 -4.20 -0.70
N ARG A 156 4.25 -4.00 -2.00
CA ARG A 156 4.34 -5.08 -3.00
C ARG A 156 5.72 -5.70 -3.07
N TYR A 157 6.77 -4.90 -3.00
CA TYR A 157 8.15 -5.37 -3.00
C TYR A 157 8.46 -6.21 -1.74
N GLN A 158 8.04 -5.75 -0.57
CA GLN A 158 8.19 -6.48 0.68
C GLN A 158 7.42 -7.81 0.64
N MET A 159 6.18 -7.77 0.15
CA MET A 159 5.37 -8.97 -0.02
C MET A 159 6.04 -9.97 -0.98
N TYR A 160 6.57 -9.52 -2.13
CA TYR A 160 7.32 -10.38 -3.05
C TYR A 160 8.60 -10.98 -2.44
N LYS A 161 9.26 -10.26 -1.51
CA LYS A 161 10.42 -10.80 -0.77
C LYS A 161 10.03 -11.92 0.19
N LEU A 162 8.89 -11.77 0.86
CA LEU A 162 8.38 -12.73 1.83
C LEU A 162 7.75 -13.95 1.15
N LEU A 163 7.08 -13.74 0.02
CA LEU A 163 6.31 -14.76 -0.71
C LEU A 163 7.13 -15.43 -1.84
N LYS A 164 8.17 -16.19 -1.47
CA LYS A 164 9.04 -16.93 -2.42
C LYS A 164 8.98 -18.45 -2.28
N GLY A 165 8.26 -18.95 -1.30
CA GLY A 165 8.03 -20.35 -1.03
C GLY A 165 7.12 -21.01 -2.08
N PRO A 166 7.21 -22.35 -2.22
CA PRO A 166 6.47 -23.10 -3.23
C PRO A 166 4.94 -23.02 -3.07
N TYR A 167 4.46 -22.76 -1.85
CA TYR A 167 3.04 -22.69 -1.50
C TYR A 167 2.56 -21.26 -1.21
N ASP A 168 3.41 -20.24 -1.36
CA ASP A 168 3.08 -18.86 -0.99
C ASP A 168 2.04 -18.22 -1.93
N LYS A 169 1.78 -18.87 -3.07
CA LYS A 169 0.70 -18.51 -4.01
C LYS A 169 -0.58 -19.31 -3.76
N GLU A 170 -0.52 -20.35 -2.95
CA GLU A 170 -1.66 -21.20 -2.61
C GLU A 170 -2.39 -20.61 -1.40
N GLY A 171 -3.72 -20.72 -1.39
CA GLY A 171 -4.52 -20.26 -0.25
C GLY A 171 -4.21 -21.11 1.00
N ALA A 172 -3.95 -20.46 2.14
CA ALA A 172 -3.72 -21.18 3.39
C ALA A 172 -5.04 -21.66 4.00
N CYS A 173 -5.14 -22.96 4.31
CA CYS A 173 -6.22 -23.52 5.13
C CYS A 173 -5.78 -23.56 6.60
N ILE A 174 -6.41 -22.75 7.46
CA ILE A 174 -6.12 -22.73 8.89
C ILE A 174 -7.07 -23.71 9.59
N ILE A 175 -6.52 -24.78 10.16
CA ILE A 175 -7.28 -25.76 10.96
C ILE A 175 -6.94 -25.54 12.42
N VAL A 176 -7.89 -25.00 13.19
CA VAL A 176 -7.75 -24.84 14.64
C VAL A 176 -8.33 -26.08 15.31
N THR A 177 -7.48 -26.85 15.99
CA THR A 177 -7.90 -28.04 16.74
C THR A 177 -7.83 -27.74 18.23
N ALA A 178 -8.93 -27.95 18.95
CA ALA A 178 -8.94 -27.83 20.42
C ALA A 178 -8.20 -29.02 21.04
N GLY A 179 -7.19 -28.75 21.88
CA GLY A 179 -6.49 -29.79 22.62
C GLY A 179 -7.42 -30.45 23.65
N SER A 180 -7.38 -31.78 23.74
CA SER A 180 -8.16 -32.54 24.72
C SER A 180 -7.53 -32.43 26.12
N GLU A 181 -7.67 -31.28 26.76
CA GLU A 181 -7.37 -31.18 28.19
C GLU A 181 -8.41 -30.27 28.86
N GLY A 182 -9.42 -30.92 29.44
CA GLY A 182 -10.34 -30.35 30.43
C GLY A 182 -11.30 -29.27 29.93
N PHE A 183 -12.49 -29.24 30.54
CA PHE A 183 -13.59 -28.28 30.34
C PHE A 183 -13.25 -26.78 30.56
N ALA A 184 -11.96 -26.40 30.59
CA ALA A 184 -11.47 -25.03 30.67
C ALA A 184 -10.75 -24.56 29.38
N SER A 185 -10.66 -25.40 28.34
CA SER A 185 -9.97 -25.07 27.08
C SER A 185 -10.91 -24.55 25.97
N GLU A 186 -12.23 -24.71 26.12
CA GLU A 186 -13.23 -24.29 25.12
C GLU A 186 -13.54 -22.77 25.16
N VAL A 187 -13.15 -22.08 26.23
CA VAL A 187 -13.33 -20.62 26.38
C VAL A 187 -12.17 -19.82 25.75
N GLY A 188 -11.01 -20.45 25.50
CA GLY A 188 -9.83 -19.78 24.95
C GLY A 188 -9.87 -19.57 23.43
N SER A 189 -10.56 -20.44 22.69
CA SER A 189 -10.65 -20.39 21.23
C SER A 189 -11.88 -19.63 20.70
N LEU A 190 -12.84 -19.29 21.57
CA LEU A 190 -14.07 -18.57 21.22
C LEU A 190 -14.15 -17.15 21.81
N GLN A 191 -13.02 -16.52 22.17
CA GLN A 191 -13.05 -15.18 22.75
C GLN A 191 -12.94 -14.07 21.69
N ARG A 192 -14.11 -13.66 21.22
CA ARG A 192 -14.53 -12.30 20.80
C ARG A 192 -14.20 -11.85 19.36
N HIS A 193 -15.03 -12.36 18.45
CA HIS A 193 -15.80 -11.50 17.54
C HIS A 193 -16.54 -10.42 18.37
N TRP A 194 -16.57 -9.16 17.89
CA TRP A 194 -17.10 -7.94 18.54
C TRP A 194 -16.13 -7.15 19.43
N ILE A 195 -15.30 -6.33 18.78
CA ILE A 195 -15.02 -4.97 19.24
C ILE A 195 -15.65 -4.05 18.19
N SER A 196 -16.77 -3.44 18.59
CA SER A 196 -17.34 -2.25 17.96
C SER A 196 -16.84 -1.01 18.70
#